data_AF-A0A532TQ93-F1
#
_entry.id   AF-A0A532TQ93-F1
#
_cell.length_a   1.000
_cell.length_b   1.000
_cell.length_c   1.000
_cell.angle_alpha   90.00
_cell.angle_beta   90.00
_cell.angle_gamma   90.00
#
_symmetry.space_group_name_H-M   'P 1'
#
loop_
_entity.id
_entity.type
_entity.pdbx_description
1 polymer ?
#
loop_
_entity_poly.entity_id
_entity_poly.type
_entity_poly.pdbx_seq_one_letter_code
_entity_poly.pdbx_strand_id
1 'polypeptide(L)'
;MAEIKALGAIREKWTRVTPMRTEDYRLGIQNPKRDWAEETEAAADNWKMGIDAAHVKDLFPKGVRAAGSSKWRDRALKKGPGRFAEGVMIASPDFEKGFAPFHAAIERVDLGPRFPRRDPRNLQRVKAVVDALIEEKMK
;
A
#
# COMPACT_ATOMS: atom_id res chain seq x y z
N MET A 1 -37.78 12.43 20.42
CA MET A 1 -36.41 12.45 19.83
C MET A 1 -35.52 11.57 20.71
N ALA A 2 -34.55 10.84 20.14
CA ALA A 2 -33.64 10.03 20.95
C ALA A 2 -32.77 10.93 21.82
N GLU A 3 -32.60 10.58 23.10
CA GLU A 3 -31.69 11.28 24.00
C GLU A 3 -30.24 10.94 23.61
N ILE A 4 -29.57 11.89 22.96
CA ILE A 4 -28.20 11.72 22.48
C ILE A 4 -27.32 12.84 23.03
N LYS A 5 -26.10 12.47 23.41
CA LYS A 5 -25.08 13.44 23.84
C LYS A 5 -24.76 14.41 22.71
N ALA A 6 -24.38 15.62 23.08
CA ALA A 6 -23.88 16.61 22.13
C ALA A 6 -22.67 16.06 21.34
N LEU A 7 -22.61 16.36 20.05
CA LEU A 7 -21.55 15.88 19.14
C LEU A 7 -20.14 16.21 19.66
N GLY A 8 -19.96 17.41 20.24
CA GLY A 8 -18.69 17.83 20.84
C GLY A 8 -18.23 16.91 21.97
N ALA A 9 -19.14 16.55 22.88
CA ALA A 9 -18.85 15.65 23.99
C ALA A 9 -18.50 14.24 23.52
N ILE A 10 -19.12 13.77 22.43
CA ILE A 10 -18.78 12.48 21.80
C ILE A 10 -17.36 12.53 21.22
N ARG A 11 -17.04 13.58 20.44
CA ARG A 11 -15.71 13.79 19.85
C ARG A 11 -14.63 13.86 20.93
N GLU A 12 -14.85 14.65 21.98
CA GLU A 12 -13.89 14.83 23.08
C GLU A 12 -13.61 13.53 23.81
N LYS A 13 -14.66 12.77 24.15
CA LYS A 13 -14.49 11.44 24.73
C LYS A 13 -13.67 10.55 23.78
N TRP A 14 -14.04 10.47 22.51
CA TRP A 14 -13.37 9.62 21.53
C TRP A 14 -11.88 9.96 21.40
N THR A 15 -11.54 11.24 21.23
CA THR A 15 -10.15 11.69 21.10
C THR A 15 -9.34 11.43 22.37
N ARG A 16 -9.94 11.60 23.56
CA ARG A 16 -9.24 11.39 24.83
C ARG A 16 -8.97 9.92 25.13
N VAL A 17 -9.93 9.03 24.88
CA VAL A 17 -9.85 7.63 25.37
C VAL A 17 -9.31 6.64 24.35
N THR A 18 -9.43 6.90 23.04
CA THR A 18 -9.01 5.93 22.02
C THR A 18 -7.48 5.73 21.99
N PRO A 19 -6.64 6.78 22.10
CA PRO A 19 -5.19 6.59 22.13
C PRO A 19 -4.69 5.74 23.30
N MET A 20 -5.40 5.77 24.43
CA MET A 20 -5.07 4.97 25.63
C MET A 20 -5.26 3.46 25.39
N ARG A 21 -5.93 3.06 24.31
CA ARG A 21 -6.23 1.66 23.95
C ARG A 21 -5.28 1.09 22.90
N THR A 22 -4.13 1.73 22.70
CA THR A 22 -3.11 1.27 21.73
C THR A 22 -2.65 -0.16 22.06
N GLU A 23 -2.58 -0.50 23.34
CA GLU A 23 -2.21 -1.86 23.78
C GLU A 23 -3.30 -2.89 23.47
N ASP A 24 -4.57 -2.55 23.71
CA ASP A 24 -5.70 -3.41 23.34
C ASP A 24 -5.70 -3.69 21.81
N TYR A 25 -5.40 -2.65 21.02
CA TYR A 25 -5.27 -2.79 19.56
C TYR A 25 -4.14 -3.76 19.20
N ARG A 26 -2.96 -3.64 19.83
CA ARG A 26 -1.81 -4.52 19.61
C ARG A 26 -2.13 -5.97 19.98
N LEU A 27 -2.72 -6.19 21.16
CA LEU A 27 -3.12 -7.51 21.64
C LEU A 27 -4.17 -8.16 20.73
N GLY A 28 -5.12 -7.38 20.22
CA GLY A 28 -6.14 -7.85 19.29
C GLY A 28 -5.59 -8.32 17.94
N ILE A 29 -4.52 -7.69 17.45
CA ILE A 29 -3.82 -8.14 16.23
C ILE A 29 -3.01 -9.41 16.49
N GLN A 30 -2.34 -9.50 17.65
CA GLN A 30 -1.48 -10.64 17.97
C GLN A 30 -2.25 -11.90 18.33
N ASN A 31 -3.44 -11.76 18.92
CA ASN A 31 -4.27 -12.88 19.38
C ASN A 31 -5.72 -12.71 18.89
N PRO A 32 -5.95 -12.76 17.57
CA PRO A 32 -7.29 -12.56 17.05
C PRO A 32 -8.16 -13.79 17.42
N LYS A 33 -9.44 -13.54 17.71
CA LYS A 33 -10.39 -14.63 18.03
C LYS A 33 -10.71 -15.53 16.82
N ARG A 34 -10.54 -14.99 15.62
CA ARG A 34 -10.74 -15.64 14.33
C ARG A 34 -9.60 -15.18 13.42
N ASP A 35 -9.05 -16.08 12.63
CA ASP A 35 -7.97 -15.71 11.71
C ASP A 35 -8.44 -14.67 10.70
N TRP A 36 -7.59 -13.70 10.39
CA TRP A 36 -7.96 -12.62 9.48
C TRP A 36 -8.09 -13.10 8.04
N ALA A 37 -7.18 -13.95 7.56
CA ALA A 37 -7.18 -14.40 6.18
C ALA A 37 -8.37 -15.32 5.91
N GLU A 38 -8.60 -16.33 6.77
CA GLU A 38 -9.72 -17.27 6.66
C GLU A 38 -11.08 -16.55 6.63
N GLU A 39 -11.30 -15.62 7.57
CA GLU A 39 -12.57 -14.88 7.64
C GLU A 39 -12.73 -13.89 6.48
N THR A 40 -11.64 -13.28 6.01
CA THR A 40 -11.68 -12.37 4.85
C THR A 40 -12.02 -13.13 3.58
N GLU A 41 -11.44 -14.31 3.38
CA GLU A 41 -11.73 -15.18 2.24
C GLU A 41 -13.18 -15.67 2.27
N ALA A 42 -13.66 -16.13 3.43
CA ALA A 42 -15.05 -16.56 3.59
C ALA A 42 -16.07 -15.42 3.34
N ALA A 43 -15.65 -14.16 3.45
CA ALA A 43 -16.49 -12.99 3.24
C ALA A 43 -16.49 -12.47 1.79
N ALA A 44 -15.84 -13.14 0.83
CA ALA A 44 -15.70 -12.67 -0.55
C ALA A 44 -17.05 -12.33 -1.23
N ASP A 45 -18.06 -13.18 -1.06
CA ASP A 45 -19.40 -12.96 -1.64
C ASP A 45 -20.09 -11.74 -1.01
N ASN A 46 -19.99 -11.59 0.31
CA ASN A 46 -20.54 -10.43 1.02
C ASN A 46 -19.87 -9.13 0.57
N TRP A 47 -18.55 -9.16 0.37
CA TRP A 47 -17.80 -8.02 -0.16
C TRP A 47 -18.29 -7.66 -1.57
N LYS A 48 -18.45 -8.63 -2.46
CA LYS A 48 -18.97 -8.42 -3.82
C LYS A 48 -20.35 -7.78 -3.80
N MET A 49 -21.29 -8.37 -3.05
CA MET A 49 -22.65 -7.83 -2.93
C MET A 49 -22.66 -6.38 -2.44
N GLY A 50 -21.81 -6.05 -1.46
CA GLY A 50 -21.67 -4.69 -0.93
C GLY A 50 -21.13 -3.70 -1.97
N ILE A 51 -20.10 -4.09 -2.72
CA ILE A 51 -19.52 -3.26 -3.78
C ILE A 51 -20.52 -3.03 -4.92
N ASP A 52 -21.21 -4.08 -5.36
CA ASP A 52 -22.22 -3.98 -6.44
C ASP A 52 -23.35 -3.01 -6.01
N ALA A 53 -23.86 -3.14 -4.80
CA ALA A 53 -24.88 -2.24 -4.27
C ALA A 53 -24.40 -0.78 -4.16
N ALA A 54 -23.14 -0.56 -3.77
CA ALA A 54 -22.55 0.77 -3.71
C ALA A 54 -22.32 1.38 -5.10
N HIS A 55 -21.93 0.53 -6.07
CA HIS A 55 -21.72 0.92 -7.46
C HIS A 55 -23.04 1.35 -8.13
N VAL A 56 -24.09 0.54 -8.01
CA VAL A 56 -25.45 0.88 -8.51
C VAL A 56 -25.93 2.23 -7.98
N LYS A 57 -25.54 2.59 -6.75
CA LYS A 57 -25.91 3.85 -6.09
C LYS A 57 -24.95 5.02 -6.36
N ASP A 58 -23.91 4.83 -7.18
CA ASP A 58 -22.85 5.81 -7.47
C ASP A 58 -22.17 6.36 -6.20
N LEU A 59 -22.02 5.54 -5.15
CA LEU A 59 -21.56 6.04 -3.85
C LEU A 59 -20.08 6.45 -3.87
N PHE A 60 -19.25 5.76 -4.65
CA PHE A 60 -17.82 6.07 -4.74
C PHE A 60 -17.57 7.45 -5.38
N PRO A 61 -18.05 7.75 -6.61
CA PRO A 61 -17.88 9.08 -7.20
C PRO A 61 -18.53 10.19 -6.37
N LYS A 62 -19.70 9.94 -5.74
CA LYS A 62 -20.31 10.89 -4.79
C LYS A 62 -19.37 11.20 -3.62
N GLY A 63 -18.75 10.20 -3.02
CA GLY A 63 -17.77 10.36 -1.95
C GLY A 63 -16.53 11.14 -2.39
N VAL A 64 -16.02 10.88 -3.60
CA VAL A 64 -14.88 11.62 -4.18
C VAL A 64 -15.24 13.10 -4.36
N ARG A 65 -16.40 13.39 -4.95
CA ARG A 65 -16.89 14.78 -5.12
C ARG A 65 -17.05 15.49 -3.78
N ALA A 66 -17.59 14.82 -2.77
CA ALA A 66 -17.77 15.38 -1.43
C ALA A 66 -16.42 15.64 -0.71
N ALA A 67 -15.42 14.79 -0.92
CA ALA A 67 -14.09 14.99 -0.35
C ALA A 67 -13.31 16.10 -1.06
N GLY A 68 -13.36 16.11 -2.38
CA GLY A 68 -12.54 16.97 -3.24
C GLY A 68 -11.03 16.76 -3.04
N SER A 69 -10.23 17.48 -3.84
CA SER A 69 -8.76 17.38 -3.78
C SER A 69 -8.19 17.95 -2.47
N SER A 70 -8.89 18.89 -1.82
CA SER A 70 -8.42 19.54 -0.59
C SER A 70 -8.30 18.54 0.56
N LYS A 71 -9.33 17.72 0.80
CA LYS A 71 -9.32 16.71 1.86
C LYS A 71 -8.24 15.65 1.62
N TRP A 72 -8.08 15.20 0.36
CA TRP A 72 -7.00 14.28 0.00
C TRP A 72 -5.63 14.89 0.31
N ARG A 73 -5.37 16.10 -0.19
CA ARG A 73 -4.09 16.80 0.00
C ARG A 73 -3.75 17.00 1.47
N ASP A 74 -4.71 17.47 2.27
CA ASP A 74 -4.53 17.67 3.72
C ASP A 74 -4.15 16.36 4.43
N ARG A 75 -4.86 15.27 4.16
CA ARG A 75 -4.62 13.98 4.81
C ARG A 75 -3.33 13.31 4.33
N ALA A 76 -3.04 13.38 3.03
CA ALA A 76 -1.82 12.87 2.45
C ALA A 76 -0.60 13.58 3.05
N LEU A 77 -0.62 14.91 3.16
CA LEU A 77 0.51 15.67 3.72
C LEU A 77 0.67 15.48 5.23
N LYS A 78 -0.43 15.42 6.00
CA LYS A 78 -0.34 15.27 7.46
C LYS A 78 0.04 13.87 7.94
N LYS A 79 -0.28 12.82 7.19
CA LYS A 79 -0.07 11.42 7.62
C LYS A 79 0.91 10.66 6.73
N GLY A 80 0.94 10.98 5.44
CA GLY A 80 1.67 10.23 4.42
C GLY A 80 3.18 10.20 4.65
N PRO A 81 3.87 11.35 4.83
CA PRO A 81 5.33 11.37 4.95
C PRO A 81 5.86 10.46 6.07
N GLY A 82 5.23 10.51 7.26
CA GLY A 82 5.62 9.66 8.39
C GLY A 82 5.42 8.17 8.10
N ARG A 83 4.23 7.80 7.61
CA ARG A 83 3.91 6.39 7.26
C ARG A 83 4.78 5.87 6.12
N PHE A 84 5.14 6.72 5.16
CA PHE A 84 6.01 6.35 4.04
C PHE A 84 7.42 6.02 4.54
N ALA A 85 8.02 6.91 5.33
CA ALA A 85 9.37 6.70 5.85
C ALA A 85 9.44 5.45 6.76
N GLU A 86 8.53 5.34 7.74
CA GLU A 86 8.48 4.19 8.65
C GLU A 86 8.18 2.88 7.90
N GLY A 87 7.22 2.91 6.97
CA GLY A 87 6.84 1.74 6.17
C GLY A 87 7.98 1.23 5.30
N VAL A 88 8.75 2.11 4.66
CA VAL A 88 9.94 1.72 3.87
C VAL A 88 10.98 1.04 4.74
N MET A 89 11.23 1.55 5.94
CA MET A 89 12.21 0.93 6.86
C MET A 89 11.76 -0.46 7.30
N ILE A 90 10.48 -0.64 7.61
CA ILE A 90 9.91 -1.96 7.97
C ILE A 90 9.99 -2.93 6.80
N ALA A 91 9.68 -2.47 5.58
CA ALA A 91 9.63 -3.30 4.37
C ALA A 91 11.01 -3.58 3.74
N SER A 92 12.11 -3.13 4.33
CA SER A 92 13.47 -3.32 3.79
C SER A 92 13.79 -4.79 3.47
N PRO A 93 13.51 -5.79 4.33
CA PRO A 93 13.76 -7.20 4.02
C PRO A 93 12.87 -7.74 2.90
N ASP A 94 11.62 -7.27 2.81
CA ASP A 94 10.70 -7.68 1.74
C ASP A 94 11.16 -7.15 0.39
N PHE A 95 11.68 -5.91 0.35
CA PHE A 95 12.29 -5.35 -0.84
C PHE A 95 13.52 -6.15 -1.28
N GLU A 96 14.43 -6.45 -0.35
CA GLU A 96 15.62 -7.27 -0.63
C GLU A 96 15.21 -8.63 -1.22
N LYS A 97 14.29 -9.34 -0.57
CA LYS A 97 13.78 -10.63 -1.04
C LYS A 97 13.13 -10.52 -2.42
N GLY A 98 12.30 -9.50 -2.64
CA GLY A 98 11.60 -9.30 -3.91
C GLY A 98 12.52 -8.89 -5.06
N PHE A 99 13.61 -8.17 -4.77
CA PHE A 99 14.58 -7.71 -5.76
C PHE A 99 15.71 -8.72 -6.02
N ALA A 100 15.98 -9.64 -5.09
CA ALA A 100 17.08 -10.61 -5.20
C ALA A 100 17.12 -11.38 -6.54
N PRO A 101 16.01 -11.87 -7.12
CA PRO A 101 16.06 -12.55 -8.42
C PRO A 101 16.54 -11.64 -9.56
N PHE A 102 16.09 -10.38 -9.56
CA PHE A 102 16.49 -9.37 -10.54
C PHE A 102 17.94 -8.95 -10.37
N HIS A 103 18.41 -8.81 -9.13
CA HIS A 103 19.82 -8.58 -8.83
C HIS A 103 20.68 -9.70 -9.43
N ALA A 104 20.35 -10.95 -9.15
CA ALA A 104 21.06 -12.12 -9.68
C ALA A 104 20.96 -12.23 -11.21
N ALA A 105 19.86 -11.80 -11.82
CA ALA A 105 19.72 -11.72 -13.28
C ALA A 105 20.69 -10.69 -13.87
N ILE A 106 20.75 -9.47 -13.32
CA ILE A 106 21.66 -8.41 -13.77
C ILE A 106 23.13 -8.84 -13.59
N GLU A 107 23.46 -9.45 -12.45
CA GLU A 107 24.83 -9.89 -12.13
C GLU A 107 25.40 -10.89 -13.14
N ARG A 108 24.53 -11.70 -13.75
CA ARG A 108 24.90 -12.68 -14.79
C ARG A 108 25.02 -12.09 -16.20
N VAL A 109 24.63 -10.83 -16.41
CA VAL A 109 24.64 -10.24 -17.76
C VAL A 109 26.06 -9.96 -18.21
N ASP A 110 26.44 -10.58 -19.34
CA ASP A 110 27.60 -10.12 -20.11
C ASP A 110 27.25 -8.85 -20.88
N LEU A 111 27.85 -7.73 -20.48
CA LEU A 111 27.65 -6.43 -21.13
C LEU A 111 28.49 -6.26 -22.40
N GLY A 112 29.37 -7.21 -22.74
CA GLY A 112 30.29 -7.10 -23.86
C GLY A 112 31.29 -5.94 -23.72
N PRO A 113 31.98 -5.57 -24.81
CA PRO A 113 32.97 -4.51 -24.80
C PRO A 113 32.35 -3.13 -24.55
N ARG A 114 33.12 -2.24 -23.91
CA ARG A 114 32.76 -0.83 -23.74
C ARG A 114 33.46 0.01 -24.81
N PHE A 115 32.69 0.79 -25.57
CA PHE A 115 33.19 1.66 -26.64
C PHE A 115 33.40 3.10 -26.14
N PRO A 116 34.08 3.98 -26.92
CA PRO A 116 34.31 5.37 -26.54
C PRO A 116 33.05 6.11 -26.10
N ARG A 117 33.23 7.17 -25.31
CA ARG A 117 32.11 7.99 -24.79
C ARG A 117 31.21 8.44 -25.95
N ARG A 118 29.88 8.26 -25.78
CA ARG A 118 28.82 8.56 -26.77
C ARG A 118 28.81 7.69 -28.02
N ASP A 119 29.60 6.62 -28.09
CA ASP A 119 29.43 5.63 -29.15
C ASP A 119 28.05 4.95 -29.02
N PRO A 120 27.21 4.93 -30.07
CA PRO A 120 25.85 4.39 -30.02
C PRO A 120 25.80 2.90 -29.66
N ARG A 121 26.87 2.13 -29.93
CA ARG A 121 26.94 0.71 -29.59
C ARG A 121 26.88 0.46 -28.07
N ASN A 122 27.27 1.43 -27.25
CA ASN A 122 27.15 1.32 -25.80
C ASN A 122 25.69 1.17 -25.33
N LEU A 123 24.69 1.53 -26.15
CA LEU A 123 23.27 1.31 -25.84
C LEU A 123 22.92 -0.19 -25.78
N GLN A 124 23.67 -1.05 -26.48
CA GLN A 124 23.46 -2.50 -26.42
C GLN A 124 23.67 -3.04 -25.00
N ARG A 125 24.55 -2.41 -24.21
CA ARG A 125 24.77 -2.75 -22.80
C ARG A 125 23.53 -2.50 -21.94
N VAL A 126 22.85 -1.37 -22.17
CA VAL A 126 21.60 -1.04 -21.48
C VAL A 126 20.50 -2.02 -21.90
N LYS A 127 20.42 -2.32 -23.20
CA LYS A 127 19.48 -3.29 -23.73
C LYS A 127 19.67 -4.67 -23.06
N ALA A 128 20.90 -5.15 -22.94
CA ALA A 128 21.20 -6.45 -22.31
C ALA A 128 20.72 -6.52 -20.85
N VAL A 129 20.91 -5.46 -20.06
CA VAL A 129 20.38 -5.38 -18.68
C VAL A 129 18.85 -5.42 -18.66
N VAL A 130 18.21 -4.64 -19.54
CA VAL A 130 16.74 -4.58 -19.62
C VAL A 130 16.15 -5.91 -20.08
N ASP A 131 16.77 -6.56 -21.07
CA ASP A 131 16.35 -7.87 -21.56
C ASP A 131 16.40 -8.92 -20.43
N ALA A 132 17.46 -8.93 -19.62
CA ALA A 132 17.59 -9.83 -18.48
C ALA A 132 16.52 -9.59 -17.39
N LEU A 133 16.20 -8.32 -17.13
CA LEU A 133 15.11 -7.96 -16.20
C LEU A 133 13.74 -8.40 -16.71
N ILE A 134 13.48 -8.22 -18.02
CA ILE A 134 12.23 -8.67 -18.64
C ILE A 134 12.14 -10.19 -18.59
N GLU A 135 13.20 -10.90 -18.95
CA GLU A 135 13.23 -12.36 -18.91
C GLU A 135 12.94 -12.88 -17.50
N GLU A 136 13.59 -12.33 -16.47
CA GLU A 136 13.35 -12.73 -15.08
C GLU A 136 11.92 -12.44 -14.63
N LYS A 137 11.31 -11.34 -15.09
CA LYS A 137 9.91 -11.01 -14.76
C LYS A 137 8.89 -11.97 -15.39
N MET A 138 9.24 -12.61 -16.51
CA MET A 138 8.34 -13.45 -17.30
C MET A 138 8.42 -14.95 -16.94
N LYS A 139 9.34 -15.33 -16.05
CA LYS A 139 9.41 -16.67 -15.46
C LYS A 139 8.33 -16.84 -14.40
#